data_AF-A0A2S4PMY7-F1
#
_entry.id   AF-A0A2S4PMY7-F1
#
_cell.length_a   1.000
_cell.length_b   1.000
_cell.length_c   1.000
_cell.angle_alpha   90.00
_cell.angle_beta   90.00
_cell.angle_gamma   90.00
#
_symmetry.space_group_name_H-M   'P 1'
#
loop_
_entity.id
_entity.type
_entity.pdbx_description
1 polymer ?
#
loop_
_entity_poly.entity_id
_entity_poly.type
_entity_poly.pdbx_seq_one_letter_code
_entity_poly.pdbx_strand_id
1 'polypeptide(L)'
;MSDLPKEEVIDVLGDLAKVTNATQFLNGVQNNPELVFEAVKTLAQQSVGEGTAASQLEKAYKRILEKEQQLLTSSRELEAAKEGLKELEKSSETNIVLGKLADVLGRLQLPTQKSAPIHSGTVFNGDKRLFPTWKEGILLKLKSNIDHFPTDQSKMAFVYSMLEQDCQSHLHGFIKDRVINFESLDQMMNELTVLFDDPNRV
;
A
#
# COMPACT_ATOMS: atom_id res chain seq x y z
N MET A 1 -3.84 -83.62 -15.76
CA MET A 1 -3.88 -82.16 -15.53
C MET A 1 -3.75 -81.98 -14.04
N SER A 2 -2.58 -81.53 -13.59
CA SER A 2 -2.27 -81.36 -12.18
C SER A 2 -2.43 -79.88 -11.87
N ASP A 3 -3.48 -79.53 -11.15
CA ASP A 3 -3.69 -78.18 -10.63
C ASP A 3 -2.59 -77.88 -9.60
N LEU A 4 -1.77 -76.87 -9.92
CA LEU A 4 -0.78 -76.30 -9.02
C LEU A 4 -1.51 -75.44 -7.96
N PRO A 5 -1.17 -75.57 -6.66
CA PRO A 5 -1.76 -74.74 -5.62
C PRO A 5 -1.29 -73.29 -5.79
N LYS A 6 -2.24 -72.35 -5.68
CA LYS A 6 -2.02 -70.90 -5.73
C LYS A 6 -1.18 -70.49 -4.51
N GLU A 7 -0.05 -69.85 -4.74
CA GLU A 7 0.73 -69.17 -3.69
C GLU A 7 -0.14 -68.07 -3.07
N GLU A 8 -0.58 -68.26 -1.83
CA GLU A 8 -1.13 -67.19 -1.01
C GLU A 8 -0.01 -66.19 -0.73
N VAL A 9 -0.16 -64.97 -1.26
CA VAL A 9 0.72 -63.85 -0.91
C VAL A 9 0.37 -63.42 0.51
N ILE A 10 1.13 -63.92 1.49
CA ILE A 10 0.91 -63.63 2.90
C ILE A 10 1.29 -62.16 3.17
N ASP A 11 0.36 -61.36 3.70
CA ASP A 11 0.63 -59.99 4.15
C ASP A 11 1.33 -60.01 5.53
N VAL A 12 2.64 -60.24 5.46
CA VAL A 12 3.52 -60.45 6.61
C VAL A 12 3.51 -59.27 7.59
N LEU A 13 3.30 -58.02 7.12
CA LEU A 13 3.22 -56.84 7.99
C LEU A 13 1.84 -56.68 8.62
N GLY A 14 0.77 -56.98 7.88
CA GLY A 14 -0.61 -56.96 8.37
C GLY A 14 -0.83 -57.98 9.50
N ASP A 15 -0.16 -59.12 9.45
CA ASP A 15 -0.23 -60.13 10.50
C ASP A 15 0.66 -59.80 11.71
N LEU A 16 1.83 -59.19 11.51
CA LEU A 16 2.65 -58.68 12.62
C LEU A 16 1.94 -57.55 13.39
N ALA A 17 1.16 -56.70 12.72
CA ALA A 17 0.41 -55.61 13.35
C ALA A 17 -0.68 -56.09 14.33
N LYS A 18 -1.12 -57.35 14.21
CA LYS A 18 -2.11 -57.98 15.11
C LYS A 18 -1.47 -58.55 16.38
N VAL A 19 -0.14 -58.61 16.45
CA VAL A 19 0.58 -59.10 17.62
C VAL A 19 0.57 -58.03 18.71
N THR A 20 -0.04 -58.35 19.86
CA THR A 20 -0.26 -57.37 20.94
C THR A 20 0.61 -57.61 22.17
N ASN A 21 1.27 -58.77 22.28
CA ASN A 21 2.11 -59.10 23.43
C ASN A 21 3.28 -60.04 23.07
N ALA A 22 4.26 -60.08 23.97
CA ALA A 22 5.50 -60.85 23.79
C ALA A 22 5.25 -62.37 23.65
N THR A 23 4.22 -62.91 24.31
CA THR A 23 3.89 -64.34 24.24
C THR A 23 3.35 -64.72 22.86
N GLN A 24 2.50 -63.88 22.26
CA GLN A 24 2.02 -64.05 20.88
C GLN A 24 3.15 -63.96 19.87
N PHE A 25 4.09 -63.03 20.07
CA PHE A 25 5.27 -62.91 19.22
C PHE A 25 6.15 -64.16 19.29
N LEU A 26 6.49 -64.63 20.50
CA LEU A 26 7.32 -65.82 20.70
C LEU A 26 6.67 -67.07 20.11
N ASN A 27 5.35 -67.21 20.25
CA ASN A 27 4.61 -68.30 19.62
C ASN A 27 4.65 -68.20 18.09
N GLY A 28 4.55 -66.98 17.53
CA GLY A 28 4.74 -66.74 16.09
C GLY A 28 6.13 -67.13 15.59
N VAL A 29 7.18 -66.75 16.34
CA VAL A 29 8.58 -67.11 16.03
C VAL A 29 8.78 -68.63 16.07
N GLN A 30 8.16 -69.32 17.02
CA GLN A 30 8.30 -70.77 17.17
C GLN A 30 7.56 -71.54 16.08
N ASN A 31 6.41 -71.04 15.62
CA ASN A 31 5.61 -71.71 14.60
C ASN A 31 6.06 -71.39 13.17
N ASN A 32 6.49 -70.15 12.89
CA ASN A 32 6.90 -69.70 11.55
C ASN A 32 8.07 -68.68 11.64
N PRO A 33 9.29 -69.14 11.94
CA PRO A 33 10.43 -68.25 12.17
C PRO A 33 10.83 -67.42 10.95
N GLU A 34 10.73 -67.99 9.75
CA GLU A 34 11.10 -67.32 8.48
C GLU A 34 10.20 -66.13 8.19
N LEU A 35 8.90 -66.29 8.45
CA LEU A 35 7.91 -65.24 8.22
C LEU A 35 8.09 -64.08 9.21
N VAL A 36 8.34 -64.38 10.48
CA VAL A 36 8.62 -63.34 11.48
C VAL A 36 9.94 -62.63 11.19
N PHE A 37 10.96 -63.35 10.72
CA PHE A 37 12.22 -62.75 10.32
C PHE A 37 12.05 -61.76 9.15
N GLU A 38 11.33 -62.15 8.09
CA GLU A 38 11.04 -61.24 6.97
C GLU A 38 10.15 -60.06 7.37
N ALA A 39 9.20 -60.26 8.30
CA ALA A 39 8.38 -59.18 8.87
C ALA A 39 9.25 -58.12 9.57
N VAL A 40 10.12 -58.57 10.47
CA VAL A 40 11.02 -57.70 11.24
C VAL A 40 12.04 -57.03 10.33
N LYS A 41 12.58 -57.75 9.36
CA LYS A 41 13.51 -57.21 8.37
C LYS A 41 12.86 -56.13 7.50
N THR A 42 11.64 -56.35 7.04
CA THR A 42 10.89 -55.37 6.25
C THR A 42 10.54 -54.13 7.08
N LEU A 43 10.15 -54.31 8.35
CA LEU A 43 9.92 -53.20 9.27
C LEU A 43 11.19 -52.39 9.54
N ALA A 44 12.33 -53.06 9.73
CA ALA A 44 13.63 -52.42 9.89
C ALA A 44 14.07 -51.65 8.63
N GLN A 45 13.76 -52.17 7.44
CA GLN A 45 14.05 -51.48 6.18
C GLN A 45 13.14 -50.26 5.96
N GLN A 46 11.87 -50.34 6.34
CA GLN A 46 10.93 -49.21 6.27
C GLN A 46 11.25 -48.11 7.28
N SER A 47 11.84 -48.41 8.43
CA SER A 47 12.18 -47.41 9.46
C SER A 47 13.44 -46.60 9.16
N VAL A 48 14.29 -47.07 8.24
CA VAL A 48 15.58 -46.45 7.89
C VAL A 48 15.57 -45.81 6.48
N GLY A 49 14.45 -45.88 5.76
CA GLY A 49 14.33 -45.39 4.38
C GLY A 49 14.22 -43.86 4.22
N GLU A 50 14.58 -43.36 3.04
CA GLU A 50 14.24 -42.01 2.60
C GLU A 50 12.72 -41.83 2.57
N GLY A 51 12.21 -40.78 3.21
CA GLY A 51 10.77 -40.49 3.31
C GLY A 51 10.16 -40.79 4.68
N THR A 52 10.91 -41.42 5.59
CA THR A 52 10.53 -41.55 7.00
C THR A 52 10.52 -40.18 7.71
N ALA A 53 9.78 -40.09 8.82
CA ALA A 53 9.75 -38.90 9.67
C ALA A 53 11.16 -38.49 10.13
N ALA A 54 12.05 -39.45 10.40
CA ALA A 54 13.44 -39.21 10.77
C ALA A 54 14.24 -38.55 9.63
N SER A 55 14.14 -39.08 8.40
CA SER A 55 14.80 -38.50 7.22
C SER A 55 14.27 -37.10 6.89
N GLN A 56 12.97 -36.87 7.06
CA GLN A 56 12.36 -35.56 6.88
C GLN A 56 12.85 -34.55 7.93
N LEU A 57 12.96 -34.98 9.19
CA LEU A 57 13.47 -34.15 10.29
C LEU A 57 14.93 -33.76 10.06
N GLU A 58 15.78 -34.69 9.63
CA GLU A 58 17.18 -34.42 9.29
C GLU A 58 17.30 -33.41 8.14
N LYS A 59 16.51 -33.60 7.06
CA LYS A 59 16.44 -32.65 5.93
C LYS A 59 15.98 -31.26 6.39
N ALA A 60 15.00 -31.19 7.29
CA ALA A 60 14.52 -29.93 7.85
C ALA A 60 15.60 -29.24 8.69
N TYR A 61 16.31 -29.99 9.53
CA TYR A 61 17.38 -29.46 10.38
C TYR A 61 18.51 -28.86 9.53
N LYS A 62 18.91 -29.56 8.46
CA LYS A 62 19.93 -29.06 7.53
C LYS A 62 19.51 -27.75 6.85
N ARG A 63 18.25 -27.65 6.40
CA ARG A 63 17.71 -26.41 5.80
C ARG A 63 17.67 -25.24 6.78
N ILE A 64 17.34 -25.50 8.05
CA ILE A 64 17.34 -24.47 9.09
C ILE A 64 18.77 -23.94 9.27
N LEU A 65 19.74 -24.84 9.40
CA LEU A 65 21.14 -24.46 9.57
C LEU A 65 21.67 -23.63 8.38
N GLU A 66 21.34 -24.03 7.15
CA GLU A 66 21.70 -23.27 5.94
C GLU A 66 21.07 -21.86 5.94
N LYS A 67 19.80 -21.75 6.35
CA LYS A 67 19.12 -20.45 6.44
C LYS A 67 19.69 -19.54 7.53
N GLU A 68 20.06 -20.09 8.69
CA GLU A 68 20.72 -19.33 9.75
C GLU A 68 22.05 -18.73 9.27
N GLN A 69 22.82 -19.50 8.50
CA GLN A 69 24.09 -19.03 7.95
C GLN A 69 23.89 -17.93 6.89
N GLN A 70 22.87 -18.06 6.03
CA GLN A 70 22.50 -17.00 5.08
C GLN A 70 22.07 -15.73 5.80
N LEU A 71 21.23 -15.85 6.83
CA LEU A 71 20.75 -14.71 7.61
C LEU A 71 21.89 -13.96 8.30
N LEU A 72 22.87 -14.68 8.85
CA LEU A 72 24.07 -14.07 9.43
C LEU A 72 24.88 -13.28 8.38
N THR A 73 24.98 -13.80 7.17
CA THR A 73 25.68 -13.13 6.06
C THR A 73 24.96 -11.86 5.62
N SER A 74 23.64 -11.94 5.38
CA SER A 74 22.81 -10.78 5.03
C SER A 74 22.79 -9.73 6.12
N SER A 75 22.79 -10.12 7.41
CA SER A 75 22.86 -9.17 8.52
C SER A 75 24.17 -8.38 8.51
N ARG A 76 25.29 -9.01 8.15
CA ARG A 76 26.59 -8.32 8.05
C ARG A 76 26.61 -7.33 6.89
N GLU A 77 26.08 -7.72 5.74
CA GLU A 77 25.97 -6.85 4.56
C GLU A 77 25.08 -5.64 4.84
N LEU A 78 23.97 -5.84 5.55
CA LEU A 78 23.06 -4.75 5.93
C LEU A 78 23.74 -3.72 6.84
N GLU A 79 24.50 -4.18 7.84
CA GLU A 79 25.25 -3.26 8.72
C GLU A 79 26.35 -2.53 7.95
N ALA A 80 27.05 -3.19 7.01
CA ALA A 80 28.03 -2.53 6.15
C ALA A 80 27.38 -1.45 5.25
N ALA A 81 26.23 -1.76 4.65
CA ALA A 81 25.49 -0.80 3.83
C ALA A 81 24.98 0.40 4.65
N LYS A 82 24.49 0.15 5.86
CA LYS A 82 24.04 1.18 6.80
C LYS A 82 25.17 2.11 7.21
N GLU A 83 26.37 1.59 7.46
CA GLU A 83 27.53 2.42 7.76
C GLU A 83 27.97 3.24 6.53
N GLY A 84 27.95 2.63 5.34
CA GLY A 84 28.20 3.35 4.08
C GLY A 84 27.22 4.51 3.85
N LEU A 85 25.95 4.35 4.19
CA LEU A 85 24.95 5.43 4.11
C LEU A 85 25.25 6.57 5.09
N LYS A 86 25.66 6.28 6.33
CA LYS A 86 26.05 7.34 7.28
C LYS A 86 27.26 8.13 6.80
N GLU A 87 28.23 7.45 6.21
CA GLU A 87 29.41 8.12 5.65
C GLU A 87 29.05 8.97 4.42
N LEU A 88 28.11 8.51 3.58
CA LEU A 88 27.57 9.33 2.48
C LEU A 88 26.80 10.56 2.99
N GLU A 89 26.03 10.41 4.05
CA GLU A 89 25.31 11.53 4.68
C GLU A 89 26.27 12.59 5.24
N LYS A 90 27.34 12.15 5.90
CA LYS A 90 28.39 13.04 6.42
C LYS A 90 29.24 13.69 5.32
N SER A 91 29.51 12.96 4.24
CA SER A 91 30.33 13.44 3.11
C SER A 91 29.53 14.12 2.01
N SER A 92 28.21 14.24 2.15
CA SER A 92 27.34 14.87 1.15
C SER A 92 27.63 16.37 1.06
N GLU A 93 28.65 16.71 0.25
CA GLU A 93 28.90 18.03 -0.30
C GLU A 93 27.63 18.62 -0.96
N THR A 94 26.71 17.76 -1.40
CA THR A 94 25.39 18.12 -1.93
C THR A 94 24.56 18.90 -0.93
N ASN A 95 24.59 18.56 0.37
CA ASN A 95 23.90 19.32 1.42
C ASN A 95 24.54 20.70 1.64
N ILE A 96 25.86 20.82 1.51
CA ILE A 96 26.57 22.09 1.61
C ILE A 96 26.23 22.99 0.42
N VAL A 97 26.19 22.44 -0.80
CA VAL A 97 25.82 23.19 -2.01
C VAL A 97 24.35 23.60 -1.98
N LEU A 98 23.43 22.71 -1.58
CA LEU A 98 22.02 23.04 -1.40
C LEU A 98 21.80 24.11 -0.33
N GLY A 99 22.49 24.01 0.81
CA GLY A 99 22.43 25.03 1.86
C GLY A 99 22.92 26.39 1.38
N LYS A 100 24.02 26.43 0.63
CA LYS A 100 24.52 27.67 0.00
C LYS A 100 23.54 28.22 -1.04
N LEU A 101 22.91 27.36 -1.84
CA LEU A 101 21.92 27.79 -2.83
C LEU A 101 20.67 28.36 -2.17
N ALA A 102 20.19 27.72 -1.10
CA ALA A 102 19.07 28.20 -0.30
C ALA A 102 19.38 29.54 0.38
N ASP A 103 20.60 29.72 0.89
CA ASP A 103 21.06 30.99 1.47
C ASP A 103 21.17 32.09 0.38
N VAL A 104 21.69 31.76 -0.81
CA VAL A 104 21.70 32.69 -1.96
C VAL A 104 20.29 33.05 -2.40
N LEU A 105 19.36 32.11 -2.47
CA LEU A 105 17.95 32.37 -2.81
C LEU A 105 17.24 33.20 -1.72
N GLY A 106 17.52 32.93 -0.45
CA GLY A 106 16.98 33.69 0.69
C GLY A 106 17.50 35.13 0.73
N ARG A 107 18.79 35.34 0.42
CA ARG A 107 19.41 36.66 0.28
C ARG A 107 18.96 37.40 -0.97
N LEU A 108 18.67 36.67 -2.04
CA LEU A 108 18.16 37.26 -3.26
C LEU A 108 16.78 37.87 -3.06
N GLN A 109 16.04 37.47 -2.02
CA GLN A 109 14.76 38.02 -1.54
C GLN A 109 14.12 38.88 -2.62
N LEU A 110 13.86 38.25 -3.77
CA LEU A 110 13.28 38.92 -4.91
C LEU A 110 11.96 39.40 -4.33
N PRO A 111 11.69 40.72 -4.29
CA PRO A 111 10.35 41.16 -4.03
C PRO A 111 9.54 40.37 -5.04
N THR A 112 8.68 39.47 -4.57
CA THR A 112 7.73 38.80 -5.45
C THR A 112 6.85 39.95 -5.90
N GLN A 113 7.27 40.60 -6.99
CA GLN A 113 6.72 41.85 -7.44
C GLN A 113 5.37 41.43 -7.96
N LYS A 114 4.37 41.51 -7.07
CA LYS A 114 3.02 41.11 -7.40
C LYS A 114 2.63 41.86 -8.67
N SER A 115 1.96 41.15 -9.56
CA SER A 115 1.41 41.73 -10.79
C SER A 115 0.61 42.97 -10.43
N ALA A 116 0.57 43.98 -11.32
CA ALA A 116 -0.22 45.17 -11.05
C ALA A 116 -1.68 44.78 -10.74
N PRO A 117 -2.32 45.35 -9.69
CA PRO A 117 -3.71 45.03 -9.39
C PRO A 117 -4.59 45.36 -10.60
N ILE A 118 -5.16 44.33 -11.24
CA ILE A 118 -6.18 44.53 -12.27
C ILE A 118 -7.39 45.14 -11.57
N HIS A 119 -7.95 46.22 -12.10
CA HIS A 119 -9.14 46.87 -11.52
C HIS A 119 -10.28 45.85 -11.36
N SER A 120 -11.04 45.93 -10.28
CA SER A 120 -12.21 45.07 -10.09
C SER A 120 -13.27 45.44 -11.12
N GLY A 121 -13.84 44.43 -11.78
CA GLY A 121 -14.90 44.63 -12.76
C GLY A 121 -16.19 45.11 -12.09
N THR A 122 -17.31 45.00 -12.81
CA THR A 122 -18.62 45.35 -12.25
C THR A 122 -19.06 44.31 -11.21
N VAL A 123 -19.63 44.78 -10.10
CA VAL A 123 -20.32 43.92 -9.12
C VAL A 123 -21.57 43.31 -9.79
N PHE A 124 -21.77 42.01 -9.62
CA PHE A 124 -22.93 41.33 -10.17
C PHE A 124 -24.19 41.68 -9.38
N ASN A 125 -25.19 42.20 -10.09
CA ASN A 125 -26.44 42.71 -9.53
C ASN A 125 -27.61 41.71 -9.62
N GLY A 126 -27.35 40.46 -10.00
CA GLY A 126 -28.40 39.45 -10.17
C GLY A 126 -29.05 39.40 -11.55
N ASP A 127 -28.66 40.25 -12.51
CA ASP A 127 -29.18 40.16 -13.87
C ASP A 127 -28.67 38.91 -14.58
N LYS A 128 -29.54 37.90 -14.68
CA LYS A 128 -29.29 36.61 -15.34
C LYS A 128 -28.75 36.77 -16.76
N ARG A 129 -29.15 37.81 -17.50
CA ARG A 129 -28.67 38.04 -18.89
C ARG A 129 -27.19 38.39 -18.96
N LEU A 130 -26.67 39.02 -17.90
CA LEU A 130 -25.28 39.45 -17.80
C LEU A 130 -24.41 38.43 -17.07
N PHE A 131 -25.02 37.42 -16.44
CA PHE A 131 -24.30 36.43 -15.64
C PHE A 131 -23.21 35.68 -16.42
N PRO A 132 -23.44 35.15 -17.65
CA PRO A 132 -22.39 34.46 -18.41
C PRO A 132 -21.18 35.37 -18.70
N THR A 133 -21.43 36.61 -19.13
CA THR A 133 -20.38 37.58 -19.42
C THR A 133 -19.61 37.98 -18.16
N TRP A 134 -20.31 38.18 -17.04
CA TRP A 134 -19.69 38.48 -15.76
C TRP A 134 -18.81 37.33 -15.25
N LYS A 135 -19.33 36.10 -15.30
CA LYS A 135 -18.64 34.87 -14.90
C LYS A 135 -17.31 34.71 -15.64
N GLU A 136 -17.32 34.84 -16.96
CA GLU A 136 -16.10 34.76 -17.77
C GLU A 136 -15.09 35.86 -17.39
N GLY A 137 -15.56 37.09 -17.17
CA GLY A 137 -14.70 38.20 -16.75
C GLY A 137 -14.00 37.96 -15.40
N ILE A 138 -14.72 37.40 -14.42
CA ILE A 138 -14.16 37.04 -13.12
C ILE A 138 -13.14 35.90 -13.23
N LEU A 139 -13.47 34.84 -13.96
CA LEU A 139 -12.58 33.69 -14.14
C LEU A 139 -11.29 34.08 -14.88
N LEU A 140 -11.41 34.94 -15.90
CA LEU A 140 -10.25 35.49 -16.62
C LEU A 140 -9.35 36.27 -15.66
N LYS A 141 -9.91 37.14 -14.81
CA LYS A 141 -9.13 37.91 -13.83
C LYS A 141 -8.42 37.02 -12.83
N LEU A 142 -9.10 36.01 -12.28
CA LEU A 142 -8.50 35.08 -11.33
C LEU A 142 -7.35 34.29 -11.97
N LYS A 143 -7.45 33.96 -13.26
CA LYS A 143 -6.37 33.33 -14.04
C LYS A 143 -5.23 34.29 -14.38
N SER A 144 -5.51 35.56 -14.61
CA SER A 144 -4.48 36.56 -14.95
C SER A 144 -3.74 37.12 -13.73
N ASN A 145 -4.27 36.96 -12.52
CA ASN A 145 -3.73 37.55 -11.29
C ASN A 145 -3.55 36.50 -10.17
N ILE A 146 -2.98 35.34 -10.52
CA ILE A 146 -2.87 34.17 -9.63
C ILE A 146 -2.06 34.48 -8.37
N ASP A 147 -1.04 35.34 -8.48
CA ASP A 147 -0.20 35.77 -7.36
C ASP A 147 -0.94 36.62 -6.30
N HIS A 148 -2.11 37.18 -6.67
CA HIS A 148 -3.01 37.86 -5.73
C HIS A 148 -4.02 36.92 -5.08
N PHE A 149 -4.34 35.79 -5.73
CA PHE A 149 -5.32 34.81 -5.26
C PHE A 149 -4.71 33.39 -5.22
N PRO A 150 -3.71 33.15 -4.34
CA PRO A 150 -2.92 31.93 -4.35
C PRO A 150 -3.70 30.68 -3.90
N THR A 151 -4.81 30.85 -3.18
CA THR A 151 -5.63 29.76 -2.63
C THR A 151 -7.05 29.83 -3.16
N ASP A 152 -7.73 28.70 -3.27
CA ASP A 152 -9.15 28.68 -3.66
C ASP A 152 -10.02 29.46 -2.68
N GLN A 153 -9.68 29.46 -1.39
CA GLN A 153 -10.35 30.32 -0.42
C GLN A 153 -10.24 31.81 -0.75
N SER A 154 -9.06 32.29 -1.16
CA SER A 154 -8.87 33.68 -1.57
C SER A 154 -9.63 34.02 -2.86
N LYS A 155 -9.73 33.07 -3.79
CA LYS A 155 -10.53 33.22 -5.02
C LYS A 155 -12.03 33.29 -4.71
N MET A 156 -12.53 32.37 -3.87
CA MET A 156 -13.95 32.33 -3.47
C MET A 156 -14.35 33.59 -2.69
N ALA A 157 -13.49 34.07 -1.79
CA ALA A 157 -13.73 35.33 -1.08
C ALA A 157 -13.80 36.53 -2.04
N PHE A 158 -12.94 36.55 -3.07
CA PHE A 158 -13.02 37.57 -4.12
C PHE A 158 -14.33 37.47 -4.90
N VAL A 159 -14.73 36.28 -5.36
CA VAL A 159 -16.01 36.10 -6.06
C VAL A 159 -17.17 36.58 -5.19
N TYR A 160 -17.21 36.20 -3.91
CA TYR A 160 -18.23 36.65 -2.97
C TYR A 160 -18.27 38.18 -2.85
N SER A 161 -17.12 38.85 -2.80
CA SER A 161 -17.04 40.32 -2.75
C SER A 161 -17.54 41.01 -4.03
N MET A 162 -17.58 40.28 -5.15
CA MET A 162 -18.04 40.77 -6.44
C MET A 162 -19.54 40.52 -6.68
N LEU A 163 -20.27 39.99 -5.70
CA LEU A 163 -21.73 39.83 -5.72
C LEU A 163 -22.39 40.97 -4.93
N GLU A 164 -23.54 41.46 -5.40
CA GLU A 164 -24.39 42.37 -4.64
C GLU A 164 -25.02 41.66 -3.43
N GLN A 165 -25.44 42.43 -2.42
CA GLN A 165 -25.92 41.91 -1.13
C GLN A 165 -27.04 40.88 -1.26
N ASP A 166 -27.98 41.09 -2.18
CA ASP A 166 -29.07 40.14 -2.44
C ASP A 166 -28.54 38.83 -3.04
N CYS A 167 -27.55 38.89 -3.92
CA CYS A 167 -26.90 37.71 -4.48
C CYS A 167 -26.04 36.97 -3.44
N GLN A 168 -25.38 37.70 -2.55
CA GLN A 168 -24.60 37.13 -1.45
C GLN A 168 -25.47 36.32 -0.48
N SER A 169 -26.73 36.72 -0.28
CA SER A 169 -27.66 36.05 0.62
C SER A 169 -27.86 34.56 0.28
N HIS A 170 -27.84 34.22 -1.02
CA HIS A 170 -27.93 32.84 -1.49
C HIS A 170 -26.74 31.97 -1.06
N LEU A 171 -25.58 32.58 -0.83
CA LEU A 171 -24.37 31.89 -0.43
C LEU A 171 -24.17 31.86 1.09
N HIS A 172 -25.01 32.56 1.86
CA HIS A 172 -24.83 32.67 3.32
C HIS A 172 -24.89 31.32 4.02
N GLY A 173 -25.71 30.38 3.52
CA GLY A 173 -25.79 29.01 4.05
C GLY A 173 -24.50 28.20 3.91
N PHE A 174 -23.60 28.61 3.01
CA PHE A 174 -22.29 27.98 2.80
C PHE A 174 -21.18 28.67 3.61
N ILE A 175 -21.46 29.77 4.30
CA ILE A 175 -20.47 30.49 5.12
C ILE A 175 -20.59 30.00 6.57
N LYS A 176 -19.52 29.39 7.08
CA LYS A 176 -19.41 28.93 8.47
C LYS A 176 -18.08 29.39 9.03
N ASP A 177 -18.09 29.94 10.24
CA ASP A 177 -16.87 30.43 10.92
C ASP A 177 -16.05 31.41 10.07
N ARG A 178 -16.72 32.25 9.27
CA ARG A 178 -16.14 33.21 8.31
C ARG A 178 -15.34 32.57 7.16
N VAL A 179 -15.54 31.28 6.91
CA VAL A 179 -14.98 30.52 5.80
C VAL A 179 -16.11 30.11 4.86
N ILE A 180 -15.83 30.15 3.56
CA ILE A 180 -16.76 29.72 2.52
C ILE A 180 -16.54 28.22 2.34
N ASN A 181 -17.55 27.39 2.63
CA ASN A 181 -17.45 25.93 2.63
C ASN A 181 -17.82 25.32 1.28
N PHE A 182 -17.07 25.68 0.24
CA PHE A 182 -17.02 24.90 -0.99
C PHE A 182 -15.66 24.19 -1.05
N GLU A 183 -15.63 23.00 -1.65
CA GLU A 183 -14.40 22.22 -1.85
C GLU A 183 -13.45 22.92 -2.83
N SER A 184 -14.01 23.68 -3.78
CA SER A 184 -13.24 24.41 -4.80
C SER A 184 -13.99 25.65 -5.31
N LEU A 185 -13.24 26.54 -5.97
CA LEU A 185 -13.83 27.65 -6.72
C LEU A 185 -14.83 27.16 -7.78
N ASP A 186 -14.51 26.07 -8.48
CA ASP A 186 -15.36 25.53 -9.54
C ASP A 186 -16.72 25.09 -9.00
N GLN A 187 -16.75 24.49 -7.81
CA GLN A 187 -18.00 24.12 -7.14
C GLN A 187 -18.85 25.36 -6.83
N MET A 188 -18.24 26.41 -6.26
CA MET A 188 -18.94 27.68 -6.01
C MET A 188 -19.49 28.30 -7.29
N MET A 189 -18.71 28.28 -8.38
CA MET A 189 -19.14 28.84 -9.68
C MET A 189 -20.24 28.01 -10.33
N ASN A 190 -20.26 26.70 -10.13
CA ASN A 190 -21.34 25.83 -10.59
C ASN A 190 -22.65 26.14 -9.86
N GLU A 191 -22.62 26.30 -8.54
CA GLU A 191 -23.81 26.72 -7.78
C GLU A 191 -24.34 28.07 -8.25
N LEU A 192 -23.47 29.06 -8.47
CA LEU A 192 -23.88 30.35 -9.05
C LEU A 192 -24.49 30.20 -10.45
N THR A 193 -23.96 29.28 -11.26
CA THR A 193 -24.51 28.99 -12.59
C THR A 193 -25.91 28.39 -12.50
N VAL A 194 -26.16 27.47 -11.57
CA VAL A 194 -27.50 26.93 -11.31
C VAL A 194 -28.46 28.02 -10.83
N LEU A 195 -27.99 28.97 -10.03
CA LEU A 195 -28.83 30.04 -9.50
C LEU A 195 -29.23 31.08 -10.55
N PHE A 196 -28.29 31.47 -11.43
CA PHE A 196 -28.43 32.65 -12.29
C PHE A 196 -28.41 32.38 -13.80
N ASP A 197 -28.05 31.16 -14.23
CA ASP A 197 -27.93 30.78 -15.65
C ASP A 197 -28.80 29.57 -16.02
N ASP A 198 -29.59 29.02 -15.08
CA ASP A 198 -30.48 27.90 -15.38
C ASP A 198 -31.73 28.37 -16.15
N PRO A 199 -31.92 27.96 -17.42
CA PRO A 199 -33.07 28.33 -18.23
C PRO A 199 -34.40 27.72 -17.72
N ASN A 200 -34.36 26.74 -16.81
CA ASN A 200 -35.55 26.05 -16.29
C ASN A 200 -36.04 26.60 -14.94
N ARG A 201 -35.35 27.58 -14.36
CA ARG A 201 -35.67 28.13 -13.04
C ARG A 201 -36.49 29.42 -13.18
N VAL A 202 -37.81 29.23 -13.20
CA VAL A 202 -38.86 30.27 -13.28
C VAL A 202 -38.88 31.13 -12.01
#